data_AF-A0A2H9T4G8-F1
#
_entry.id   AF-A0A2H9T4G8-F1
#
_cell.length_a   1.000
_cell.length_b   1.000
_cell.length_c   1.000
_cell.angle_alpha   90.00
_cell.angle_beta   90.00
_cell.angle_gamma   90.00
#
_symmetry.space_group_name_H-M   'P 1'
#
loop_
_entity.id
_entity.type
_entity.pdbx_description
1 polymer ?
#
loop_
_entity_poly.entity_id
_entity_poly.type
_entity_poly.pdbx_seq_one_letter_code
_entity_poly.pdbx_strand_id
1 'polypeptide(L)'
;MFTSSDSTVMAEAALVSTVAVPSGRPTSTVTSQLGPSAAASVKVNTSTPRDPPPSRVEAIKEGLSQAGFSSEVSDCIARSLRSSSSAIYQSRWRIFCDWCDGRQVDPVKAYIQLIADFLLSLFRDRSLAPGTVAGYRSALASIFSVLDRPEVGSSPSLSAMIRGFRLDQPRVRQLAPQWDLSFVLDSLTKAPFEPLGSASLKFITLKTVFLVALAPGRRGSEVHALSYFPSYLRWSRNFSAYSLCTDTGFFSQESVSWIFS
;
A
#
# COMPACT_ATOMS: atom_id res chain seq x y z
N MET A 1 55.91 -6.24 2.17
CA MET A 1 56.90 -5.14 2.12
C MET A 1 56.39 -4.10 1.15
N PHE A 2 56.42 -2.86 1.61
CA PHE A 2 55.79 -1.65 1.06
C PHE A 2 56.23 -1.32 -0.38
N THR A 3 55.34 -0.77 -1.20
CA THR A 3 55.19 0.69 -1.34
C THR A 3 53.95 1.04 -2.18
N SER A 4 53.23 2.04 -1.66
CA SER A 4 52.07 2.71 -2.24
C SER A 4 52.51 3.67 -3.36
N SER A 5 51.62 3.96 -4.30
CA SER A 5 51.67 5.20 -5.08
C SER A 5 50.27 5.71 -5.27
N ASP A 6 49.89 6.64 -4.38
CA ASP A 6 48.82 7.59 -4.58
C ASP A 6 49.20 8.56 -5.70
N SER A 7 48.28 8.81 -6.63
CA SER A 7 48.29 10.07 -7.38
C SER A 7 46.85 10.51 -7.65
N THR A 8 46.44 11.49 -6.85
CA THR A 8 45.27 12.34 -7.02
C THR A 8 45.61 13.39 -8.06
N VAL A 9 44.82 13.48 -9.14
CA VAL A 9 44.85 14.64 -10.06
C VAL A 9 43.46 15.24 -10.10
N MET A 10 43.39 16.50 -9.69
CA MET A 10 42.18 17.31 -9.64
C MET A 10 41.69 17.73 -11.02
N ALA A 11 40.40 18.05 -11.04
CA ALA A 11 39.60 18.53 -12.15
C ALA A 11 40.03 19.92 -12.66
N GLU A 12 39.89 20.11 -13.96
CA GLU A 12 39.96 21.40 -14.65
C GLU A 12 38.63 21.72 -15.37
N ALA A 13 38.41 23.02 -15.54
CA ALA A 13 37.16 23.75 -15.70
C ALA A 13 36.34 23.49 -16.98
N ALA A 14 35.04 23.79 -16.89
CA ALA A 14 34.29 24.34 -18.02
C ALA A 14 33.20 25.33 -17.54
N LEU A 15 33.46 26.60 -17.80
CA LEU A 15 32.55 27.76 -17.73
C LEU A 15 31.70 27.82 -19.02
N VAL A 16 30.37 28.00 -18.92
CA VAL A 16 29.61 28.78 -19.93
C VAL A 16 28.45 29.52 -19.25
N SER A 17 28.33 30.79 -19.60
CA SER A 17 27.37 31.78 -19.11
C SER A 17 26.15 31.91 -20.04
N THR A 18 24.99 32.14 -19.41
CA THR A 18 23.78 32.91 -19.81
C THR A 18 23.33 33.03 -21.28
N VAL A 19 22.00 32.92 -21.50
CA VAL A 19 21.12 34.03 -21.94
C VAL A 19 19.67 33.72 -21.57
N ALA A 20 18.99 34.70 -20.97
CA ALA A 20 17.54 34.77 -20.80
C ALA A 20 17.02 36.05 -21.47
N VAL A 21 15.96 35.99 -22.29
CA VAL A 21 14.99 37.09 -22.52
C VAL A 21 13.65 36.50 -23.01
N PRO A 22 12.49 36.96 -22.51
CA PRO A 22 11.15 36.62 -22.97
C PRO A 22 10.51 37.72 -23.86
N SER A 23 9.59 37.36 -24.75
CA SER A 23 8.61 38.23 -25.41
C SER A 23 7.76 37.35 -26.34
N GLY A 24 6.48 37.54 -26.59
CA GLY A 24 5.54 38.61 -26.32
C GLY A 24 4.31 38.30 -27.17
N ARG A 25 3.12 38.49 -26.60
CA ARG A 25 1.81 38.36 -27.25
C ARG A 25 1.66 39.46 -28.33
N PRO A 26 0.86 39.22 -29.37
CA PRO A 26 -0.20 40.20 -29.61
C PRO A 26 -1.56 39.57 -29.87
N THR A 27 -2.54 40.30 -29.36
CA THR A 27 -3.99 40.16 -29.54
C THR A 27 -4.36 40.78 -30.88
N SER A 28 -5.30 40.19 -31.62
CA SER A 28 -6.04 40.90 -32.67
C SER A 28 -7.46 40.37 -32.74
N THR A 29 -8.38 41.25 -32.41
CA THR A 29 -9.83 41.12 -32.47
C THR A 29 -10.29 41.58 -33.86
N VAL A 30 -11.08 40.76 -34.57
CA VAL A 30 -11.91 41.23 -35.70
C VAL A 30 -13.27 40.55 -35.65
N THR A 31 -14.30 41.38 -35.79
CA THR A 31 -15.74 41.13 -35.63
C THR A 31 -16.42 40.66 -36.93
N SER A 32 -17.24 39.61 -36.80
CA SER A 32 -18.50 39.21 -37.47
C SER A 32 -18.91 39.78 -38.84
N GLN A 33 -19.34 38.89 -39.78
CA GLN A 33 -20.62 38.98 -40.55
C GLN A 33 -21.00 37.61 -41.19
N LEU A 34 -22.27 37.50 -41.63
CA LEU A 34 -23.20 36.36 -41.60
C LEU A 34 -23.45 35.64 -42.96
N GLY A 35 -23.54 34.29 -42.95
CA GLY A 35 -24.44 33.42 -43.77
C GLY A 35 -23.96 32.87 -45.14
N PRO A 36 -24.55 31.79 -45.72
CA PRO A 36 -25.47 30.77 -45.19
C PRO A 36 -25.13 29.27 -45.49
N SER A 37 -25.75 28.38 -44.71
CA SER A 37 -26.24 27.01 -45.01
C SER A 37 -25.33 25.92 -45.61
N ALA A 38 -24.97 24.92 -44.78
CA ALA A 38 -25.07 23.51 -45.14
C ALA A 38 -25.17 22.64 -43.87
N ALA A 39 -26.24 21.86 -43.76
CA ALA A 39 -26.46 20.89 -42.69
C ALA A 39 -25.40 19.78 -42.77
N ALA A 40 -24.52 19.71 -41.78
CA ALA A 40 -23.66 18.55 -41.54
C ALA A 40 -24.09 17.91 -40.23
N SER A 41 -24.61 16.67 -40.33
CA SER A 41 -24.95 15.83 -39.19
C SER A 41 -23.75 15.71 -38.26
N VAL A 42 -23.87 16.27 -37.07
CA VAL A 42 -22.95 15.99 -35.96
C VAL A 42 -23.16 14.52 -35.60
N LYS A 43 -22.22 13.67 -36.00
CA LYS A 43 -22.05 12.36 -35.37
C LYS A 43 -21.66 12.60 -33.93
N VAL A 44 -22.65 12.60 -33.05
CA VAL A 44 -22.45 12.43 -31.63
C VAL A 44 -21.80 11.05 -31.47
N ASN A 45 -20.48 11.04 -31.27
CA ASN A 45 -19.81 9.86 -30.75
C ASN A 45 -20.30 9.69 -29.32
N THR A 46 -21.39 8.94 -29.16
CA THR A 46 -21.86 8.45 -27.88
C THR A 46 -20.75 7.57 -27.33
N SER A 47 -19.96 8.15 -26.41
CA SER A 47 -19.09 7.38 -25.53
C SER A 47 -20.00 6.42 -24.75
N THR A 48 -19.90 5.14 -25.08
CA THR A 48 -20.53 4.07 -24.31
C THR A 48 -20.13 4.21 -22.84
N PRO A 49 -21.03 3.91 -21.89
CA PRO A 49 -20.68 3.88 -20.48
C PRO A 49 -19.53 2.89 -20.28
N ARG A 50 -18.43 3.35 -19.67
CA ARG A 50 -17.36 2.46 -19.21
C ARG A 50 -17.96 1.50 -18.19
N ASP A 51 -17.96 0.21 -18.50
CA ASP A 51 -18.20 -0.80 -17.49
C ASP A 51 -17.17 -0.62 -16.37
N PRO A 52 -17.58 -0.68 -15.08
CA PRO A 52 -16.64 -0.61 -13.99
C PRO A 52 -15.66 -1.79 -14.10
N PRO A 53 -14.36 -1.59 -13.81
CA PRO A 53 -13.38 -2.65 -13.86
C PRO A 53 -13.83 -3.82 -12.97
N PRO A 54 -13.73 -5.07 -13.45
CA PRO A 54 -14.34 -6.21 -12.79
C PRO A 54 -13.84 -6.33 -11.37
N SER A 55 -14.76 -6.64 -10.45
CA SER A 55 -14.34 -6.96 -9.09
C SER A 55 -13.37 -8.15 -9.15
N ARG A 56 -12.41 -8.24 -8.24
CA ARG A 56 -11.46 -9.36 -8.16
C ARG A 56 -12.20 -10.68 -8.07
N VAL A 57 -13.35 -10.66 -7.38
CA VAL A 57 -14.24 -11.80 -7.25
C VAL A 57 -14.88 -12.14 -8.60
N GLU A 58 -15.39 -11.16 -9.35
CA GLU A 58 -15.92 -11.37 -10.70
C GLU A 58 -14.86 -11.93 -11.66
N ALA A 59 -13.66 -11.36 -11.69
CA ALA A 59 -12.58 -11.86 -12.55
C ALA A 59 -12.19 -13.32 -12.23
N ILE A 60 -12.25 -13.71 -10.96
CA ILE A 60 -12.01 -15.10 -10.54
C ILE A 60 -13.17 -15.99 -10.97
N LYS A 61 -14.42 -15.56 -10.76
CA LYS A 61 -15.60 -16.32 -11.20
C LYS A 61 -15.60 -16.51 -12.72
N GLU A 62 -15.26 -15.47 -13.47
CA GLU A 62 -15.16 -15.51 -14.92
C GLU A 62 -14.05 -16.46 -15.37
N GLY A 63 -12.86 -16.36 -14.78
CA GLY A 63 -11.76 -17.28 -15.10
C GLY A 63 -12.06 -18.74 -14.76
N LEU A 64 -12.73 -19.00 -13.63
CA LEU A 64 -13.18 -20.34 -13.24
C LEU A 64 -14.29 -20.86 -14.16
N SER A 65 -15.21 -20.00 -14.58
CA SER A 65 -16.24 -20.36 -15.56
C SER A 65 -15.62 -20.73 -16.91
N GLN A 66 -14.61 -19.97 -17.37
CA GLN A 66 -13.86 -20.30 -18.59
C GLN A 66 -13.09 -21.62 -18.47
N ALA A 67 -12.67 -22.00 -17.26
CA ALA A 67 -12.05 -23.30 -16.97
C ALA A 67 -13.07 -24.46 -16.80
N GLY A 68 -14.37 -24.18 -16.88
CA GLY A 68 -15.44 -25.19 -16.84
C GLY A 68 -16.03 -25.47 -15.46
N PHE A 69 -15.72 -24.66 -14.44
CA PHE A 69 -16.33 -24.79 -13.11
C PHE A 69 -17.75 -24.24 -13.08
N SER A 70 -18.62 -24.84 -12.26
CA SER A 70 -19.98 -24.33 -12.05
C SER A 70 -19.97 -22.99 -11.29
N SER A 71 -21.05 -22.21 -11.42
CA SER A 71 -21.19 -20.94 -10.70
C SER A 71 -21.13 -21.13 -9.17
N GLU A 72 -21.74 -22.18 -8.65
CA GLU A 72 -21.76 -22.47 -7.20
C GLU A 72 -20.36 -22.81 -6.66
N VAL A 73 -19.59 -23.59 -7.42
CA VAL A 73 -18.20 -23.92 -7.07
C VAL A 73 -17.33 -22.66 -7.14
N SER A 74 -17.53 -21.84 -8.17
CA SER A 74 -16.82 -20.57 -8.34
C SER A 74 -17.09 -19.60 -7.19
N ASP A 75 -18.33 -19.51 -6.72
CA ASP A 75 -18.70 -18.73 -5.54
C ASP A 75 -18.03 -19.23 -4.25
N CYS A 76 -17.93 -20.55 -4.11
CA CYS A 76 -17.29 -21.18 -2.97
C CYS A 76 -15.77 -20.91 -2.95
N ILE A 77 -15.13 -21.07 -4.10
CA ILE A 77 -13.70 -20.78 -4.26
C ILE A 77 -13.44 -19.28 -4.04
N ALA A 78 -14.28 -18.40 -4.58
CA ALA A 78 -14.15 -16.96 -4.39
C ALA A 78 -14.24 -16.53 -2.91
N ARG A 79 -15.06 -17.22 -2.10
CA ARG A 79 -15.17 -16.99 -0.65
C ARG A 79 -13.91 -17.38 0.13
N SER A 80 -13.09 -18.30 -0.40
CA SER A 80 -11.86 -18.75 0.26
C SER A 80 -10.75 -17.68 0.29
N LEU A 81 -10.83 -16.67 -0.57
CA LEU A 81 -9.82 -15.61 -0.64
C LEU A 81 -9.93 -14.71 0.60
N ARG A 82 -8.92 -14.83 1.47
CA ARG A 82 -8.79 -14.16 2.77
C ARG A 82 -9.35 -12.73 2.78
N SER A 83 -10.41 -12.52 3.56
CA SER A 83 -11.13 -11.24 3.69
C SER A 83 -10.25 -10.12 4.26
N SER A 84 -9.33 -10.45 5.18
CA SER A 84 -8.49 -9.49 5.92
C SER A 84 -7.49 -8.69 5.08
N SER A 85 -7.32 -9.00 3.79
CA SER A 85 -6.53 -8.19 2.84
C SER A 85 -7.28 -7.88 1.55
N SER A 86 -8.59 -8.12 1.52
CA SER A 86 -9.39 -8.09 0.30
C SER A 86 -9.44 -6.70 -0.33
N ALA A 87 -9.63 -5.64 0.45
CA ALA A 87 -9.71 -4.27 -0.08
C ALA A 87 -8.42 -3.81 -0.79
N ILE A 88 -7.26 -4.12 -0.20
CA ILE A 88 -5.95 -3.77 -0.79
C ILE A 88 -5.72 -4.58 -2.07
N TYR A 89 -6.02 -5.87 -2.05
CA TYR A 89 -5.82 -6.74 -3.21
C TYR A 89 -6.81 -6.39 -4.33
N GLN A 90 -8.06 -6.05 -3.99
CA GLN A 90 -9.07 -5.53 -4.92
C GLN A 90 -8.59 -4.24 -5.58
N SER A 91 -8.05 -3.30 -4.79
CA SER A 91 -7.53 -2.04 -5.31
C SER A 91 -6.37 -2.28 -6.30
N ARG A 92 -5.45 -3.17 -5.94
CA ARG A 92 -4.32 -3.54 -6.81
C ARG A 92 -4.76 -4.26 -8.07
N TRP A 93 -5.75 -5.14 -7.97
CA TRP A 93 -6.35 -5.81 -9.12
C TRP A 93 -6.99 -4.81 -10.08
N ARG A 94 -7.76 -3.85 -9.55
CA ARG A 94 -8.39 -2.80 -10.37
C ARG A 94 -7.36 -2.02 -11.19
N ILE A 95 -6.27 -1.58 -10.54
CA ILE A 95 -5.19 -0.85 -11.22
C ILE A 95 -4.54 -1.68 -12.33
N PHE A 96 -4.47 -3.01 -12.13
CA PHE A 96 -3.99 -3.92 -13.16
C PHE A 96 -4.98 -4.06 -14.32
N CYS A 97 -6.28 -4.21 -14.05
CA CYS A 97 -7.33 -4.21 -15.08
C CYS A 97 -7.28 -2.94 -15.92
N ASP A 98 -7.28 -1.77 -15.28
CA ASP A 98 -7.21 -0.47 -15.98
C ASP A 98 -5.97 -0.37 -16.89
N TRP A 99 -4.85 -0.97 -16.47
CA TRP A 99 -3.60 -0.98 -17.24
C TRP A 99 -3.64 -1.96 -18.42
N CYS A 100 -4.34 -3.09 -18.27
CA CYS A 100 -4.59 -4.08 -19.31
C CYS A 100 -5.61 -3.59 -20.34
N ASP A 101 -6.64 -2.87 -19.92
CA ASP A 101 -7.66 -2.27 -20.80
C ASP A 101 -7.02 -1.30 -21.80
N GLY A 102 -6.06 -0.50 -21.34
CA GLY A 102 -5.28 0.39 -22.20
C GLY A 102 -4.43 -0.33 -23.26
N ARG A 103 -4.23 -1.65 -23.13
CA ARG A 103 -3.46 -2.50 -24.05
C ARG A 103 -4.33 -3.52 -24.80
N GLN A 104 -5.65 -3.50 -24.57
CA GLN A 104 -6.60 -4.46 -25.13
C GLN A 104 -6.23 -5.91 -24.81
N VAL A 105 -5.74 -6.17 -23.60
CA VAL A 105 -5.42 -7.52 -23.13
C VAL A 105 -6.37 -7.93 -22.02
N ASP A 106 -6.85 -9.17 -22.08
CA ASP A 106 -7.64 -9.78 -21.00
C ASP A 106 -6.77 -9.93 -19.72
N PRO A 107 -7.12 -9.26 -18.60
CA PRO A 107 -6.37 -9.34 -17.35
C PRO A 107 -6.24 -10.77 -16.80
N VAL A 108 -7.22 -11.64 -17.03
CA VAL A 108 -7.27 -13.02 -16.53
C VAL A 108 -6.34 -13.94 -17.32
N LYS A 109 -6.05 -13.58 -18.58
CA LYS A 109 -5.17 -14.34 -19.49
C LYS A 109 -3.75 -13.77 -19.60
N ALA A 110 -3.40 -12.81 -18.73
CA ALA A 110 -2.07 -12.22 -18.75
C ALA A 110 -0.95 -13.27 -18.60
N TYR A 111 0.11 -13.11 -19.39
CA TYR A 111 1.33 -13.92 -19.33
C TYR A 111 2.40 -13.23 -18.48
N ILE A 112 3.43 -13.98 -18.09
CA ILE A 112 4.46 -13.51 -17.14
C ILE A 112 5.15 -12.24 -17.62
N GLN A 113 5.43 -12.10 -18.92
CA GLN A 113 6.12 -10.93 -19.45
C GLN A 113 5.22 -9.68 -19.38
N LEU A 114 3.93 -9.80 -19.70
CA LEU A 114 2.98 -8.69 -19.54
C LEU A 114 2.90 -8.21 -18.08
N ILE A 115 2.90 -9.15 -17.13
CA ILE A 115 2.93 -8.83 -15.70
C ILE A 115 4.26 -8.16 -15.32
N ALA A 116 5.38 -8.60 -15.89
CA ALA A 116 6.68 -7.97 -15.69
C ALA A 116 6.68 -6.52 -16.19
N ASP A 117 6.13 -6.26 -17.38
CA ASP A 117 5.99 -4.92 -17.96
C ASP A 117 5.09 -4.02 -17.10
N PHE A 118 4.00 -4.58 -16.57
CA PHE A 118 3.15 -3.88 -15.60
C PHE A 118 3.93 -3.49 -14.35
N LEU A 119 4.62 -4.44 -13.72
CA LEU A 119 5.40 -4.18 -12.51
C LEU A 119 6.53 -3.16 -12.76
N LEU A 120 7.14 -3.19 -13.95
CA LEU A 120 8.13 -2.21 -14.37
C LEU A 120 7.51 -0.80 -14.53
N SER A 121 6.32 -0.69 -15.13
CA SER A 121 5.61 0.59 -15.25
C SER A 121 5.24 1.18 -13.87
N LEU A 122 4.89 0.33 -12.90
CA LEU A 122 4.64 0.76 -11.52
C LEU A 122 5.90 1.32 -10.86
N PHE A 123 7.06 0.74 -11.15
CA PHE A 123 8.34 1.19 -10.59
C PHE A 123 8.86 2.46 -11.28
N ARG A 124 8.87 2.50 -12.62
CA ARG A 124 9.44 3.60 -13.40
C ARG A 124 8.48 4.79 -13.56
N ASP A 125 7.25 4.54 -13.96
CA ASP A 125 6.32 5.61 -14.32
C ASP A 125 5.61 6.18 -13.09
N ARG A 126 5.30 5.31 -12.11
CA ARG A 126 4.63 5.70 -10.86
C ARG A 126 5.58 5.86 -9.67
N SER A 127 6.88 5.60 -9.84
CA SER A 127 7.90 5.75 -8.79
C SER A 127 7.56 4.99 -7.48
N LEU A 128 6.85 3.86 -7.57
CA LEU A 128 6.43 3.12 -6.36
C LEU A 128 7.61 2.37 -5.73
N ALA A 129 7.65 2.37 -4.40
CA ALA A 129 8.67 1.64 -3.66
C ALA A 129 8.67 0.13 -4.01
N PRO A 130 9.84 -0.54 -4.03
CA PRO A 130 9.94 -1.96 -4.38
C PRO A 130 9.10 -2.90 -3.51
N GLY A 131 8.87 -2.51 -2.24
CA GLY A 131 7.97 -3.24 -1.34
C GLY A 131 6.51 -3.19 -1.79
N THR A 132 6.08 -2.04 -2.28
CA THR A 132 4.73 -1.84 -2.82
C THR A 132 4.55 -2.64 -4.10
N VAL A 133 5.51 -2.59 -5.02
CA VAL A 133 5.52 -3.37 -6.27
C VAL A 133 5.48 -4.89 -5.97
N ALA A 134 6.24 -5.35 -4.97
CA ALA A 134 6.15 -6.74 -4.50
C ALA A 134 4.73 -7.08 -3.98
N GLY A 135 4.06 -6.13 -3.32
CA GLY A 135 2.67 -6.30 -2.90
C GLY A 135 1.66 -6.40 -4.05
N TYR A 136 1.91 -5.74 -5.19
CA TYR A 136 1.15 -5.95 -6.43
C TYR A 136 1.36 -7.37 -6.97
N ARG A 137 2.62 -7.82 -7.07
CA ARG A 137 2.92 -9.19 -7.47
C ARG A 137 2.21 -10.21 -6.60
N SER A 138 2.24 -10.08 -5.27
CA SER A 138 1.56 -11.00 -4.36
C SER A 138 0.03 -10.98 -4.54
N ALA A 139 -0.55 -9.82 -4.85
CA ALA A 139 -1.98 -9.72 -5.13
C ALA A 139 -2.35 -10.47 -6.41
N LEU A 140 -1.60 -10.25 -7.49
CA LEU A 140 -1.79 -10.95 -8.76
C LEU A 140 -1.58 -12.46 -8.60
N ALA A 141 -0.49 -12.88 -7.95
CA ALA A 141 -0.18 -14.28 -7.69
C ALA A 141 -1.34 -15.03 -7.00
N SER A 142 -2.03 -14.38 -6.05
CA SER A 142 -3.17 -14.98 -5.36
C SER A 142 -4.38 -15.24 -6.28
N ILE A 143 -4.54 -14.45 -7.33
CA ILE A 143 -5.62 -14.58 -8.31
C ILE A 143 -5.26 -15.69 -9.29
N PHE A 144 -4.06 -15.61 -9.90
CA PHE A 144 -3.60 -16.63 -10.84
C PHE A 144 -3.45 -18.02 -10.21
N SER A 145 -3.12 -18.12 -8.92
CA SER A 145 -3.11 -19.40 -8.21
C SER A 145 -4.49 -20.05 -8.11
N VAL A 146 -5.57 -19.26 -8.05
CA VAL A 146 -6.94 -19.79 -8.04
C VAL A 146 -7.38 -20.20 -9.44
N LEU A 147 -6.78 -19.59 -10.47
CA LEU A 147 -7.02 -19.89 -11.87
C LEU A 147 -6.11 -21.02 -12.40
N ASP A 148 -5.61 -21.89 -11.51
CA ASP A 148 -4.68 -22.98 -11.83
C ASP A 148 -3.39 -22.54 -12.56
N ARG A 149 -2.95 -21.30 -12.32
CA ARG A 149 -1.72 -20.71 -12.88
C ARG A 149 -0.72 -20.24 -11.81
N PRO A 150 -0.26 -21.13 -10.90
CA PRO A 150 0.64 -20.77 -9.81
C PRO A 150 2.03 -20.32 -10.28
N GLU A 151 2.43 -20.63 -11.52
CA GLU A 151 3.71 -20.25 -12.13
C GLU A 151 3.92 -18.73 -12.17
N VAL A 152 2.84 -17.96 -12.26
CA VAL A 152 2.88 -16.50 -12.21
C VAL A 152 3.38 -16.01 -10.84
N GLY A 153 2.94 -16.65 -9.76
CA GLY A 153 3.38 -16.34 -8.41
C GLY A 153 4.82 -16.77 -8.14
N SER A 154 5.21 -17.93 -8.66
CA SER A 154 6.50 -18.56 -8.38
C SER A 154 7.62 -18.21 -9.37
N SER A 155 7.36 -17.35 -10.36
CA SER A 155 8.34 -16.98 -11.39
C SER A 155 9.67 -16.44 -10.80
N PRO A 156 10.81 -17.09 -11.10
CA PRO A 156 12.13 -16.59 -10.72
C PRO A 156 12.45 -15.23 -11.35
N SER A 157 12.01 -15.00 -12.58
CA SER A 157 12.25 -13.75 -13.32
C SER A 157 11.60 -12.54 -12.63
N LEU A 158 10.34 -12.67 -12.20
CA LEU A 158 9.66 -11.61 -11.44
C LEU A 158 10.32 -11.36 -10.08
N SER A 159 10.84 -12.41 -9.46
CA SER A 159 11.57 -12.31 -8.19
C SER A 159 12.91 -11.58 -8.37
N ALA A 160 13.67 -11.93 -9.41
CA ALA A 160 14.92 -11.29 -9.77
C ALA A 160 14.71 -9.81 -10.14
N MET A 161 13.65 -9.48 -10.88
CA MET A 161 13.27 -8.11 -11.21
C MET A 161 13.00 -7.26 -9.96
N ILE A 162 12.15 -7.75 -9.03
CA ILE A 162 11.87 -7.03 -7.77
C ILE A 162 13.14 -6.90 -6.91
N ARG A 163 14.03 -7.89 -6.95
CA ARG A 163 15.34 -7.80 -6.30
C ARG A 163 16.17 -6.68 -6.92
N GLY A 164 16.20 -6.55 -8.25
CA GLY A 164 16.81 -5.44 -8.97
C GLY A 164 16.29 -4.08 -8.51
N PHE A 165 14.96 -3.91 -8.43
CA PHE A 165 14.36 -2.66 -7.95
C PHE A 165 14.78 -2.27 -6.53
N ARG A 166 15.04 -3.26 -5.65
CA ARG A 166 15.53 -2.98 -4.28
C ARG A 166 16.98 -2.54 -4.24
N LEU A 167 17.78 -2.92 -5.24
CA LEU A 167 19.16 -2.46 -5.39
C LEU A 167 19.18 -1.03 -5.93
N ASP A 168 18.31 -0.73 -6.90
CA ASP A 168 18.18 0.62 -7.46
C ASP A 168 17.65 1.63 -6.44
N GLN A 169 16.70 1.21 -5.60
CA GLN A 169 16.13 2.05 -4.54
C GLN A 169 16.34 1.39 -3.16
N PRO A 170 17.54 1.51 -2.58
CA PRO A 170 17.79 0.99 -1.25
C PRO A 170 16.86 1.68 -0.25
N ARG A 171 16.22 0.89 0.63
CA ARG A 171 15.35 1.45 1.66
C ARG A 171 16.21 2.26 2.63
N VAL A 172 16.10 3.58 2.57
CA VAL A 172 16.56 4.46 3.64
C VAL A 172 15.66 4.19 4.83
N ARG A 173 16.14 3.43 5.82
CA ARG A 173 15.43 3.27 7.09
C ARG A 173 15.46 4.63 7.77
N GLN A 174 14.32 5.30 7.84
CA GLN A 174 14.16 6.36 8.81
C GLN A 174 14.12 5.70 10.18
N LEU A 175 15.27 5.69 10.85
CA LEU A 175 15.33 5.31 12.24
C LEU A 175 14.51 6.37 12.99
N ALA A 176 13.55 5.91 13.79
CA ALA A 176 12.99 6.79 14.81
C ALA A 176 14.17 7.33 15.64
N PRO A 177 14.14 8.60 16.06
CA PRO A 177 15.19 9.13 16.91
C PRO A 177 15.35 8.19 18.11
N GLN A 178 16.60 7.92 18.49
CA GLN A 178 16.85 7.19 19.71
C GLN A 178 16.24 7.98 20.86
N TRP A 179 15.36 7.34 21.62
CA TRP A 179 14.70 7.93 22.77
C TRP A 179 15.10 7.16 24.02
N ASP A 180 15.28 7.89 25.12
CA ASP A 180 15.57 7.33 26.42
C ASP A 180 14.27 7.12 27.20
N LEU A 181 13.99 5.87 27.56
CA LEU A 181 12.80 5.51 28.32
C LEU A 181 12.76 6.21 29.67
N SER A 182 13.89 6.33 30.36
CA SER A 182 13.97 6.99 31.66
C SER A 182 13.59 8.47 31.54
N PHE A 183 14.10 9.14 30.51
CA PHE A 183 13.76 10.54 30.22
C PHE A 183 12.28 10.74 29.90
N VAL A 184 11.67 9.84 29.11
CA VAL A 184 10.24 9.94 28.78
C VAL A 184 9.38 9.69 30.01
N LEU A 185 9.70 8.68 30.83
CA LEU A 185 8.97 8.42 32.07
C LEU A 185 9.08 9.58 33.06
N ASP A 186 10.27 10.16 33.23
CA ASP A 186 10.49 11.36 34.04
C ASP A 186 9.67 12.55 33.49
N SER A 187 9.66 12.75 32.18
CA SER A 187 8.86 13.80 31.53
C SER A 187 7.35 13.65 31.76
N LEU A 188 6.84 12.40 31.82
CA LEU A 188 5.44 12.12 32.12
C LEU A 188 5.03 12.45 33.57
N THR A 189 5.99 12.68 34.48
CA THR A 189 5.72 13.13 35.86
C THR A 189 5.64 14.65 36.00
N LYS A 190 5.89 15.40 34.91
CA LYS A 190 5.98 16.86 34.89
C LYS A 190 4.83 17.46 34.08
N ALA A 191 4.68 18.78 34.14
CA ALA A 191 3.78 19.51 33.25
C ALA A 191 4.15 19.23 31.77
N PRO A 192 3.19 19.06 30.85
CA PRO A 192 1.75 19.27 30.99
C PRO A 192 0.95 18.02 31.43
N PHE A 193 1.61 16.92 31.76
CA PHE A 193 0.96 15.65 32.12
C PHE A 193 0.51 15.60 33.59
N GLU A 194 1.12 16.43 34.43
CA GLU A 194 0.79 16.59 35.85
C GLU A 194 0.62 18.09 36.20
N PRO A 195 -0.24 18.45 37.17
CA PRO A 195 -1.03 17.54 38.02
C PRO A 195 -2.29 17.04 37.31
N LEU A 196 -2.59 15.75 37.47
CA LEU A 196 -3.64 15.00 36.77
C LEU A 196 -5.03 15.67 36.80
N GLY A 197 -5.38 16.35 37.90
CA GLY A 197 -6.67 17.04 38.05
C GLY A 197 -6.80 18.33 37.23
N SER A 198 -5.69 18.89 36.75
CA SER A 198 -5.65 20.13 35.95
C SER A 198 -5.15 19.91 34.53
N ALA A 199 -4.55 18.76 34.25
CA ALA A 199 -4.03 18.40 32.94
C ALA A 199 -5.17 18.26 31.94
N SER A 200 -4.96 18.74 30.71
CA SER A 200 -5.93 18.55 29.63
C SER A 200 -6.15 17.07 29.36
N LEU A 201 -7.39 16.68 29.05
CA LEU A 201 -7.76 15.32 28.67
C LEU A 201 -6.81 14.77 27.59
N LYS A 202 -6.37 15.59 26.64
CA LYS A 202 -5.40 15.21 25.60
C LYS A 202 -4.10 14.66 26.19
N PHE A 203 -3.51 15.34 27.17
CA PHE A 203 -2.23 14.92 27.77
C PHE A 203 -2.40 13.70 28.66
N ILE A 204 -3.53 13.60 29.37
CA ILE A 204 -3.89 12.41 30.15
C ILE A 204 -4.03 11.20 29.21
N THR A 205 -4.75 11.34 28.10
CA THR A 205 -4.89 10.26 27.09
C THR A 205 -3.54 9.86 26.49
N LEU A 206 -2.65 10.81 26.16
CA LEU A 206 -1.33 10.47 25.65
C LEU A 206 -0.49 9.72 26.68
N LYS A 207 -0.51 10.16 27.94
CA LYS A 207 0.18 9.49 29.05
C LYS A 207 -0.35 8.07 29.28
N THR A 208 -1.67 7.89 29.31
CA THR A 208 -2.27 6.56 29.51
C THR A 208 -2.01 5.64 28.33
N VAL A 209 -2.22 6.10 27.09
CA VAL A 209 -1.95 5.29 25.89
C VAL A 209 -0.48 4.90 25.79
N PHE A 210 0.45 5.81 26.09
CA PHE A 210 1.87 5.50 26.11
C PHE A 210 2.20 4.41 27.13
N LEU A 211 1.72 4.54 28.38
CA LEU A 211 1.98 3.55 29.43
C LEU A 211 1.32 2.20 29.15
N VAL A 212 0.10 2.20 28.59
CA VAL A 212 -0.63 0.99 28.20
C VAL A 212 0.03 0.29 27.01
N ALA A 213 0.63 1.04 26.09
CA ALA A 213 1.42 0.46 25.00
C ALA A 213 2.78 -0.05 25.50
N LEU A 214 3.42 0.66 26.43
CA LEU A 214 4.73 0.35 26.98
C LEU A 214 4.73 -0.91 27.84
N ALA A 215 3.77 -1.08 28.76
CA ALA A 215 3.80 -2.15 29.75
C ALA A 215 3.78 -3.57 29.14
N PRO A 216 2.91 -3.89 28.16
CA PRO A 216 2.89 -5.20 27.52
C PRO A 216 3.67 -5.24 26.18
N GLY A 217 4.24 -4.12 25.72
CA GLY A 217 4.96 -4.03 24.44
C GLY A 217 4.09 -4.37 23.22
N ARG A 218 2.78 -4.09 23.30
CA ARG A 218 1.80 -4.52 22.30
C ARG A 218 1.80 -3.64 21.05
N ARG A 219 1.44 -4.23 19.91
CA ARG A 219 1.26 -3.47 18.66
C ARG A 219 0.11 -2.48 18.82
N GLY A 220 0.16 -1.34 18.12
CA GLY A 220 -0.90 -0.33 18.19
C GLY A 220 -2.30 -0.87 17.85
N SER A 221 -2.38 -1.88 16.98
CA SER A 221 -3.64 -2.58 16.67
C SER A 221 -4.23 -3.34 17.87
N GLU A 222 -3.38 -3.89 18.74
CA GLU A 222 -3.83 -4.60 19.94
C GLU A 222 -4.27 -3.64 21.04
N VAL A 223 -3.61 -2.47 21.14
CA VAL A 223 -4.06 -1.38 22.01
C VAL A 223 -5.44 -0.89 21.58
N HIS A 224 -5.68 -0.78 20.28
CA HIS A 224 -7.00 -0.42 19.73
C HIS A 224 -8.07 -1.50 19.96
N ALA A 225 -7.65 -2.77 20.07
CA ALA A 225 -8.53 -3.91 20.32
C ALA A 225 -8.92 -4.09 21.81
N LEU A 226 -8.39 -3.25 22.71
CA LEU A 226 -8.71 -3.33 24.12
C LEU A 226 -10.17 -2.96 24.36
N SER A 227 -10.84 -3.78 25.18
CA SER A 227 -12.24 -3.60 25.52
C SER A 227 -12.41 -3.31 27.00
N TYR A 228 -13.39 -2.45 27.33
CA TYR A 228 -13.73 -2.11 28.71
C TYR A 228 -14.85 -3.01 29.28
N PHE A 229 -15.40 -3.93 28.48
CA PHE A 229 -16.46 -4.82 28.95
C PHE A 229 -15.93 -5.76 30.06
N PRO A 230 -16.70 -5.98 31.15
CA PRO A 230 -16.25 -6.76 32.31
C PRO A 230 -15.73 -8.17 31.98
N SER A 231 -16.22 -8.79 30.91
CA SER A 231 -15.77 -10.10 30.42
C SER A 231 -14.34 -10.13 29.90
N TYR A 232 -13.78 -8.98 29.54
CA TYR A 232 -12.41 -8.81 29.03
C TYR A 232 -11.46 -8.25 30.09
N LEU A 233 -11.93 -8.04 31.32
CA LEU A 233 -11.12 -7.58 32.46
C LEU A 233 -10.95 -8.75 33.43
N ARG A 234 -9.72 -9.27 33.55
CA ARG A 234 -9.42 -10.37 34.48
C ARG A 234 -8.59 -9.86 35.64
N TRP A 235 -9.14 -9.99 36.85
CA TRP A 235 -8.41 -9.75 38.09
C TRP A 235 -7.79 -11.05 38.58
N SER A 236 -6.53 -10.98 39.03
CA SER A 236 -5.95 -12.05 39.84
C SER A 236 -6.71 -12.17 41.16
N ARG A 237 -6.86 -13.39 41.68
CA ARG A 237 -7.57 -13.67 42.96
C ARG A 237 -7.04 -12.87 44.15
N ASN A 238 -5.78 -12.43 44.07
CA ASN A 238 -5.11 -11.66 45.12
C ASN A 238 -5.04 -10.16 44.80
N PHE A 239 -5.73 -9.67 43.77
CA PHE A 239 -5.64 -8.29 43.25
C PHE A 239 -4.22 -7.82 42.88
N SER A 240 -3.25 -8.74 42.84
CA SER A 240 -1.85 -8.44 42.53
C SER A 240 -1.58 -8.22 41.05
N ALA A 241 -2.52 -8.59 40.19
CA ALA A 241 -2.38 -8.44 38.75
C ALA A 241 -3.74 -8.17 38.10
N TYR A 242 -3.69 -7.42 37.01
CA TYR A 242 -4.83 -7.06 36.19
C TYR A 242 -4.49 -7.34 34.72
N SER A 243 -5.35 -8.10 34.06
CA SER A 243 -5.17 -8.50 32.65
C SER A 243 -6.28 -7.91 31.80
N LEU A 244 -5.88 -7.05 30.86
CA LEU A 244 -6.74 -6.52 29.80
C LEU A 244 -6.69 -7.45 28.58
N CYS A 245 -7.82 -8.09 28.28
CA CYS A 245 -7.98 -8.93 27.11
C CYS A 245 -8.41 -8.09 25.90
N THR A 246 -7.92 -8.46 24.73
CA THR A 246 -8.41 -7.90 23.46
C THR A 246 -9.74 -8.55 23.10
N ASP A 247 -10.62 -7.78 22.46
CA ASP A 247 -11.85 -8.35 21.92
C ASP A 247 -11.51 -9.33 20.80
N THR A 248 -12.00 -10.57 20.91
CA THR A 248 -11.79 -11.62 19.91
C THR A 248 -12.54 -11.35 18.61
N GLY A 249 -13.54 -10.45 18.63
CA GLY A 249 -14.19 -9.91 17.42
C GLY A 249 -13.31 -8.94 16.63
N PHE A 250 -12.25 -8.40 17.24
CA PHE A 250 -11.25 -7.62 16.55
C PHE A 250 -10.22 -8.56 15.92
N PHE A 251 -10.29 -8.73 14.59
CA PHE A 251 -9.33 -9.51 13.83
C PHE A 251 -7.95 -8.83 13.79
N SER A 252 -7.22 -8.78 14.90
CA SER A 252 -5.76 -8.68 14.88
C SER A 252 -5.20 -10.09 14.70
N GLN A 253 -4.56 -10.33 13.56
CA GLN A 253 -3.74 -11.52 13.39
C GLN A 253 -2.75 -11.63 14.55
N GLU A 254 -2.80 -12.77 15.23
CA GLU A 254 -1.86 -13.25 16.26
C GLU A 254 -2.18 -12.82 17.70
N SER A 255 -2.91 -13.71 18.39
CA SER A 255 -2.63 -14.04 19.78
C SER A 255 -3.15 -15.44 20.06
N VAL A 256 -2.38 -16.46 19.64
CA VAL A 256 -2.48 -17.79 20.21
C VAL A 256 -1.78 -17.72 21.56
N SER A 257 -2.56 -17.59 22.63
CA SER A 257 -2.04 -17.76 23.99
C SER A 257 -1.81 -19.25 24.23
N TRP A 258 -0.55 -19.67 24.19
CA TRP A 258 -0.14 -20.94 24.77
C TRP A 258 -0.30 -20.86 26.28
N ILE A 259 -1.35 -21.50 26.80
CA ILE A 259 -1.41 -21.83 28.22
C ILE A 259 -0.60 -23.13 28.36
N PHE A 260 0.64 -23.02 28.86
CA PHE A 260 1.35 -24.16 29.43
C PHE A 260 1.03 -24.22 30.93
N SER A 261 0.49 -25.39 31.30
CA SER A 261 0.29 -26.02 32.61
C SER A 261 -0.43 -25.27 33.73
#